data_AF-A0AAD1Z3J9-F1
#
_entry.id   AF-A0AAD1Z3J9-F1
#
_cell.length_a   1.000
_cell.length_b   1.000
_cell.length_c   1.000
_cell.angle_alpha   90.00
_cell.angle_beta   90.00
_cell.angle_gamma   90.00
#
_symmetry.space_group_name_H-M   'P 1'
#
loop_
_entity.id
_entity.type
_entity.pdbx_description
1 polymer ?
#
loop_
_entity_poly.entity_id
_entity_poly.type
_entity_poly.pdbx_seq_one_letter_code
_entity_poly.pdbx_strand_id
1 'polypeptide(L)'
;MATTSNSQAVKSLNTGPGRRRFIFKSFSQRIEEIDIDVYRSLDPLKAEPSEGSSFFRDCIIEYRELNTAEDFISFYEEMFPLVQTLPQIILQKELILSHLLSRLKMRGRLSLEPILRLIAALSRDLLEDFIPPACSLYYEADASDLD
;
A
#
# COMPACT_ATOMS: atom_id res chain seq x y z
N MET A 1 28.75 -8.88 -39.06
CA MET A 1 27.60 -7.98 -38.82
C MET A 1 26.34 -8.84 -38.79
N ALA A 2 25.50 -8.71 -37.77
CA ALA A 2 24.25 -9.48 -37.71
C ALA A 2 23.28 -8.96 -38.78
N THR A 3 22.86 -9.82 -39.72
CA THR A 3 21.93 -9.51 -40.81
C THR A 3 20.47 -9.63 -40.33
N THR A 4 19.57 -8.90 -41.01
CA THR A 4 18.10 -8.93 -40.78
C THR A 4 17.47 -10.32 -40.92
N SER A 5 18.17 -11.29 -41.52
CA SER A 5 17.76 -12.69 -41.55
C SER A 5 17.77 -13.37 -40.16
N ASN A 6 18.42 -12.78 -39.16
CA ASN A 6 18.46 -13.31 -37.79
C ASN A 6 17.42 -12.69 -36.84
N SER A 7 16.62 -11.71 -37.29
CA SER A 7 15.53 -11.16 -36.47
C SER A 7 14.30 -12.05 -36.54
N GLN A 8 14.23 -13.06 -35.67
CA GLN A 8 12.96 -13.76 -35.42
C GLN A 8 12.02 -12.86 -34.61
N ALA A 9 10.79 -12.68 -35.10
CA ALA A 9 9.72 -12.11 -34.28
C ALA A 9 9.52 -13.01 -33.05
N VAL A 10 9.79 -12.50 -31.85
CA VAL A 10 9.56 -13.23 -30.60
C VAL A 10 8.04 -13.36 -30.43
N LYS A 11 7.48 -14.47 -30.91
CA LYS A 11 6.03 -14.70 -31.01
C LYS A 11 5.30 -14.86 -29.67
N SER A 12 6.01 -15.01 -28.55
CA SER A 12 5.41 -15.01 -27.21
C SER A 12 6.49 -14.98 -26.13
N LEU A 13 6.14 -14.49 -24.94
CA LEU A 13 6.98 -14.59 -23.74
C LEU A 13 7.20 -16.07 -23.40
N ASN A 14 8.41 -16.42 -22.94
CA ASN A 14 8.66 -17.77 -22.43
C ASN A 14 8.10 -17.88 -21.01
N THR A 15 6.92 -18.48 -20.89
CA THR A 15 6.21 -18.72 -19.63
C THR A 15 6.59 -20.05 -18.96
N GLY A 16 7.56 -20.79 -19.50
CA GLY A 16 7.94 -22.11 -19.03
C GLY A 16 9.07 -22.09 -17.97
N PRO A 17 9.24 -23.18 -17.19
CA PRO A 17 10.21 -23.27 -16.08
C PRO A 17 11.69 -23.36 -16.51
N GLY A 18 12.00 -23.10 -17.78
CA GLY A 18 13.32 -23.32 -18.39
C GLY A 18 14.40 -22.31 -18.00
N ARG A 19 15.56 -22.42 -18.67
CA ARG A 19 16.80 -21.62 -18.44
C ARG A 19 16.68 -20.09 -18.69
N ARG A 20 15.48 -19.54 -18.95
CA ARG A 20 15.23 -18.10 -19.20
C ARG A 20 14.04 -17.58 -18.40
N ARG A 21 14.17 -17.59 -17.06
CA ARG A 21 13.10 -17.22 -16.12
C ARG A 21 12.82 -15.71 -16.05
N PHE A 22 13.84 -14.88 -16.26
CA PHE A 22 13.71 -13.42 -16.22
C PHE A 22 13.67 -12.88 -17.65
N ILE A 23 12.52 -12.33 -18.04
CA ILE A 23 12.30 -11.77 -19.37
C ILE A 23 11.71 -10.38 -19.20
N PHE A 24 12.12 -9.45 -20.06
CA PHE A 24 11.52 -8.14 -20.10
C PHE A 24 10.03 -8.24 -20.44
N LYS A 25 9.19 -7.66 -19.59
CA LYS A 25 7.76 -7.44 -19.84
C LYS A 25 7.50 -5.96 -20.02
N SER A 26 6.77 -5.63 -21.08
CA SER A 26 6.28 -4.26 -21.32
C SER A 26 5.28 -3.83 -20.24
N PHE A 27 5.03 -2.54 -20.13
CA PHE A 27 4.09 -2.00 -19.13
C PHE A 27 2.66 -2.55 -19.33
N SER A 28 2.16 -2.61 -20.57
CA SER A 28 0.84 -3.20 -20.89
C SER A 28 0.74 -4.65 -20.43
N GLN A 29 1.77 -5.46 -20.72
CA GLN A 29 1.81 -6.87 -20.30
C GLN A 29 1.81 -7.02 -18.78
N ARG A 30 2.50 -6.13 -18.05
CA ARG A 30 2.47 -6.15 -16.58
C ARG A 30 1.09 -5.80 -16.04
N ILE A 31 0.38 -4.86 -16.66
CA ILE A 31 -1.00 -4.52 -16.26
C ILE A 31 -1.96 -5.67 -16.53
N GLU A 32 -1.85 -6.31 -17.70
CA GLU A 32 -2.68 -7.47 -18.07
C GLU A 32 -2.48 -8.67 -17.13
N GLU A 33 -1.30 -8.79 -16.51
CA GLU A 33 -1.00 -9.84 -15.53
C GLU A 33 -1.50 -9.54 -14.11
N ILE A 34 -1.86 -8.29 -13.80
CA ILE A 34 -2.41 -7.93 -12.49
C ILE A 34 -3.87 -8.39 -12.45
N ASP A 35 -4.11 -9.50 -11.76
CA ASP A 35 -5.45 -9.97 -11.43
C ASP A 35 -5.87 -9.42 -10.05
N ILE A 36 -6.92 -8.60 -10.03
CA ILE A 36 -7.44 -7.99 -8.79
C ILE A 36 -8.63 -8.85 -8.33
N ASP A 37 -8.34 -9.96 -7.66
CA ASP A 37 -9.38 -10.76 -6.99
C ASP A 37 -9.50 -10.36 -5.52
N VAL A 38 -10.50 -9.52 -5.22
CA VAL A 38 -10.79 -9.02 -3.87
C VAL A 38 -11.43 -10.12 -2.99
N TYR A 39 -12.07 -11.12 -3.59
CA TYR A 39 -12.83 -12.14 -2.87
C TYR A 39 -12.09 -13.47 -2.72
N ARG A 40 -11.15 -13.77 -3.62
CA ARG A 40 -10.25 -14.94 -3.53
C ARG A 40 -8.80 -14.51 -3.27
N SER A 41 -8.61 -13.60 -2.32
CA SER A 41 -7.25 -13.34 -1.83
C SER A 41 -6.65 -14.65 -1.32
N LEU A 42 -5.54 -15.07 -1.92
CA LEU A 42 -4.76 -16.21 -1.47
C LEU A 42 -4.02 -15.92 -0.16
N ASP A 43 -3.95 -14.64 0.24
CA ASP A 43 -3.40 -14.27 1.53
C ASP A 43 -4.39 -14.71 2.63
N PRO A 44 -3.92 -15.49 3.61
CA PRO A 44 -4.77 -15.83 4.74
C PRO A 44 -5.28 -14.55 5.39
N LEU A 45 -6.58 -14.51 5.70
CA LEU A 45 -7.18 -13.45 6.51
C LEU A 45 -6.27 -13.24 7.73
N LYS A 46 -5.74 -12.02 7.88
CA LYS A 46 -4.95 -11.66 9.06
C LYS A 46 -5.74 -12.06 10.30
N ALA A 47 -5.12 -12.87 11.16
CA ALA A 47 -5.71 -13.26 12.42
C ALA A 47 -6.10 -12.01 13.22
N GLU A 48 -7.13 -12.15 14.05
CA GLU A 48 -7.49 -11.10 15.00
C GLU A 48 -6.26 -10.66 15.82
N PRO A 49 -6.10 -9.35 16.07
CA PRO A 49 -4.97 -8.84 16.82
C PRO A 49 -4.96 -9.42 18.23
N SER A 50 -3.77 -9.50 18.81
CA SER A 50 -3.61 -9.90 20.22
C SER A 50 -4.41 -8.99 21.16
N GLU A 51 -4.84 -9.52 22.31
CA GLU A 51 -5.67 -8.80 23.29
C GLU A 51 -5.00 -7.47 23.71
N GLY A 52 -5.65 -6.35 23.38
CA GLY A 52 -5.12 -4.99 23.64
C GLY A 52 -4.30 -4.37 22.51
N SER A 53 -4.02 -5.10 21.42
CA SER A 53 -3.45 -4.56 20.17
C SER A 53 -4.55 -4.17 19.17
N SER A 54 -4.17 -3.67 18.00
CA SER A 54 -5.07 -3.30 16.91
C SER A 54 -4.49 -3.74 15.56
N PHE A 55 -5.33 -3.86 14.53
CA PHE A 55 -4.86 -4.22 13.19
C PHE A 55 -3.87 -3.19 12.65
N PHE A 56 -4.11 -1.91 12.93
CA PHE A 56 -3.22 -0.81 12.55
C PHE A 56 -1.85 -0.92 13.23
N ARG A 57 -1.81 -1.17 14.54
CA ARG A 57 -0.55 -1.32 15.28
C ARG A 57 0.28 -2.50 14.77
N ASP A 58 -0.35 -3.64 14.57
CA ASP A 58 0.34 -4.84 14.08
C ASP A 58 0.87 -4.60 12.65
N CYS A 59 0.13 -3.89 11.81
CA CYS A 59 0.55 -3.49 10.47
C CYS A 59 1.75 -2.52 10.49
N ILE A 60 1.78 -1.54 11.41
CA ILE A 60 2.93 -0.65 11.57
C ILE A 60 4.19 -1.42 11.94
N ILE A 61 4.09 -2.36 12.87
CA ILE A 61 5.23 -3.16 13.33
C ILE A 61 5.77 -4.05 12.21
N GLU A 62 4.88 -4.67 11.43
CA GLU A 62 5.27 -5.45 10.26
C GLU A 62 6.04 -4.59 9.24
N TYR A 63 5.51 -3.42 8.88
CA TYR A 63 6.16 -2.56 7.90
C TYR A 63 7.41 -1.85 8.42
N ARG A 64 7.56 -1.71 9.74
CA ARG A 64 8.83 -1.30 10.37
C ARG A 64 9.96 -2.29 10.06
N GLU A 65 9.65 -3.57 9.94
CA GLU A 65 10.64 -4.60 9.61
C GLU A 65 10.87 -4.71 8.09
N LEU A 66 9.82 -4.47 7.29
CA LEU A 66 9.87 -4.63 5.83
C LEU A 66 10.33 -3.38 5.07
N ASN A 67 10.11 -2.17 5.60
CA ASN A 67 10.35 -0.93 4.88
C ASN A 67 11.38 -0.03 5.60
N THR A 68 12.42 0.35 4.87
CA THR A 68 13.53 1.20 5.34
C THR A 68 13.60 2.54 4.62
N ALA A 69 12.54 2.94 3.92
CA ALA A 69 12.48 4.24 3.26
C ALA A 69 12.41 5.37 4.30
N GLU A 70 13.16 6.45 4.06
CA GLU A 70 13.24 7.62 4.94
C GLU A 70 11.85 8.22 5.23
N ASP A 71 11.02 8.37 4.20
CA ASP A 71 9.66 8.91 4.35
C ASP A 71 8.81 8.06 5.30
N PHE A 72 8.93 6.73 5.24
CA PHE A 72 8.22 5.82 6.13
C PHE A 72 8.77 5.86 7.54
N ILE A 73 10.10 5.91 7.72
CA ILE A 73 10.74 6.01 9.03
C ILE A 73 10.29 7.30 9.74
N SER A 74 10.29 8.43 9.04
CA SER A 74 9.84 9.71 9.61
C SER A 74 8.37 9.67 10.06
N PHE A 75 7.50 9.04 9.26
CA PHE A 75 6.10 8.84 9.60
C PHE A 75 5.93 7.89 10.79
N TYR A 76 6.69 6.80 10.82
CA TYR A 76 6.66 5.82 11.91
C TYR A 76 7.05 6.45 13.24
N GLU A 77 8.14 7.21 13.30
CA GLU A 77 8.62 7.85 14.53
C GLU A 77 7.58 8.82 15.12
N GLU A 78 6.86 9.52 14.25
CA GLU A 78 5.80 10.47 14.64
C GLU A 78 4.53 9.75 15.12
N MET A 79 4.10 8.70 14.44
CA MET A 79 2.83 8.03 14.68
C MET A 79 2.88 6.92 15.73
N PHE A 80 4.02 6.23 15.88
CA PHE A 80 4.13 5.08 16.77
C PHE A 80 3.72 5.39 18.23
N PRO A 81 4.07 6.53 18.85
CA PRO A 81 3.65 6.84 20.22
C PRO A 81 2.13 6.98 20.38
N LEU A 82 1.44 7.33 19.30
CA LEU A 82 0.02 7.68 19.28
C LEU A 82 -0.89 6.46 19.09
N VAL A 83 -0.35 5.34 18.61
CA VAL A 83 -1.14 4.19 18.12
C VAL A 83 -0.83 2.90 18.86
N GLN A 84 -0.59 3.00 20.17
CA GLN A 84 -0.26 1.84 21.01
C GLN A 84 -1.48 0.99 21.34
N THR A 85 -2.68 1.58 21.42
CA THR A 85 -3.93 0.86 21.71
C THR A 85 -5.08 1.32 20.82
N LEU A 86 -6.09 0.48 20.64
CA LEU A 86 -7.28 0.82 19.83
C LEU A 86 -8.02 2.08 20.33
N PRO A 87 -8.24 2.29 21.64
CA PRO A 87 -8.88 3.52 22.11
C PRO A 87 -8.09 4.79 21.76
N GLN A 88 -6.75 4.72 21.76
CA GLN A 88 -5.91 5.85 21.34
C GLN A 88 -6.08 6.15 19.85
N ILE A 89 -6.19 5.12 19.01
CA ILE A 89 -6.42 5.27 17.58
C ILE A 89 -7.78 5.93 17.32
N ILE A 90 -8.83 5.49 18.02
CA ILE A 90 -10.17 6.06 17.88
C ILE A 90 -10.18 7.55 18.27
N LEU A 91 -9.50 7.91 19.37
CA LEU A 91 -9.42 9.29 19.84
C LEU A 91 -8.70 10.22 18.84
N GLN A 92 -7.73 9.69 18.10
CA GLN A 92 -6.81 10.48 17.26
C GLN A 92 -7.02 10.22 15.76
N LYS A 93 -8.16 9.61 15.38
CA LYS A 93 -8.41 9.12 14.02
C LYS A 93 -8.22 10.16 12.92
N GLU A 94 -8.64 11.40 13.16
CA GLU A 94 -8.50 12.52 12.22
C GLU A 94 -7.04 12.93 12.01
N LEU A 95 -6.25 12.97 13.08
CA LEU A 95 -4.82 13.28 13.03
C LEU A 95 -4.07 12.17 12.27
N ILE A 96 -4.35 10.91 12.58
CA ILE A 96 -3.71 9.76 11.91
C ILE A 96 -4.04 9.78 10.40
N LEU A 97 -5.30 10.01 10.04
CA LEU A 97 -5.73 10.08 8.64
C LEU A 97 -5.07 11.24 7.88
N SER A 98 -5.06 12.44 8.44
CA SER A 98 -4.42 13.60 7.80
C SER A 98 -2.91 13.37 7.57
N HIS A 99 -2.21 12.76 8.52
CA HIS A 99 -0.80 12.40 8.35
C HIS A 99 -0.61 11.34 7.28
N LEU A 100 -1.42 10.28 7.25
CA LEU A 100 -1.37 9.25 6.21
C LEU A 100 -1.58 9.84 4.81
N LEU A 101 -2.60 10.71 4.64
CA LEU A 101 -2.89 11.36 3.37
C LEU A 101 -1.77 12.32 2.94
N SER A 102 -1.20 13.07 3.88
CA SER A 102 -0.09 14.00 3.58
C SER A 102 1.15 13.31 2.97
N ARG A 103 1.31 12.01 3.25
CA ARG A 103 2.41 11.17 2.78
C ARG A 103 2.11 10.41 1.49
N LEU A 104 0.89 10.49 0.95
CA LEU A 104 0.52 9.97 -0.39
C LEU A 104 1.05 10.87 -1.51
N LYS A 105 2.37 11.11 -1.51
CA LYS A 105 3.06 11.90 -2.53
C LYS A 105 4.00 11.02 -3.33
N MET A 106 4.07 11.24 -4.65
CA MET A 106 4.95 10.47 -5.55
C MET A 106 6.44 10.58 -5.21
N ARG A 107 6.85 11.60 -4.44
CA ARG A 107 8.22 11.74 -3.93
C ARG A 107 8.62 10.55 -3.03
N GLY A 108 7.68 10.02 -2.25
CA GLY A 108 7.87 8.86 -1.38
C GLY A 108 7.39 7.55 -1.98
N ARG A 109 7.72 7.26 -3.25
CA ARG A 109 7.20 6.07 -3.95
C ARG A 109 7.47 4.76 -3.21
N LEU A 110 8.60 4.68 -2.49
CA LEU A 110 9.01 3.49 -1.73
C LEU A 110 8.20 3.30 -0.43
N SER A 111 7.54 4.35 0.07
CA SER A 111 6.66 4.31 1.25
C SER A 111 5.18 4.25 0.88
N LEU A 112 4.80 4.33 -0.40
CA LEU A 112 3.38 4.29 -0.80
C LEU A 112 2.71 2.96 -0.45
N GLU A 113 3.39 1.83 -0.71
CA GLU A 113 2.86 0.51 -0.37
C GLU A 113 2.52 0.37 1.13
N PRO A 114 3.44 0.65 2.08
CA PRO A 114 3.10 0.57 3.50
C PRO A 114 2.01 1.56 3.89
N ILE A 115 2.04 2.79 3.36
CA ILE A 115 1.00 3.80 3.69
C ILE A 115 -0.39 3.31 3.27
N LEU A 116 -0.54 2.76 2.06
CA LEU A 116 -1.81 2.24 1.58
C LEU A 116 -2.30 1.04 2.41
N ARG A 117 -1.37 0.19 2.84
CA ARG A 117 -1.66 -0.97 3.71
C ARG A 117 -2.07 -0.53 5.12
N LEU A 118 -1.49 0.55 5.63
CA LEU A 118 -1.88 1.17 6.89
C LEU A 118 -3.28 1.78 6.83
N ILE A 119 -3.63 2.45 5.73
CA ILE A 119 -5.00 2.95 5.52
C ILE A 119 -6.01 1.79 5.52
N ALA A 120 -5.68 0.68 4.86
CA ALA A 120 -6.53 -0.52 4.86
C ALA A 120 -6.64 -1.19 6.25
N ALA A 121 -5.59 -1.13 7.07
CA ALA A 121 -5.64 -1.63 8.44
C ALA A 121 -6.48 -0.70 9.35
N LEU A 122 -6.34 0.62 9.17
CA LEU A 122 -7.10 1.62 9.90
C LEU A 122 -8.60 1.54 9.59
N SER A 123 -8.97 1.30 8.34
CA SER A 123 -10.38 1.14 7.98
C SER A 123 -11.01 -0.11 8.60
N ARG A 124 -10.23 -1.17 8.83
CA ARG A 124 -10.68 -2.35 9.59
C ARG A 124 -10.85 -2.06 11.08
N ASP A 125 -9.96 -1.28 11.67
CA ASP A 125 -10.05 -0.89 13.09
C ASP A 125 -11.25 0.07 13.34
N LEU A 126 -11.55 0.99 12.41
CA LEU A 126 -12.57 2.02 12.59
C LEU A 126 -13.96 1.67 12.02
N LEU A 127 -14.05 0.78 11.02
CA LEU A 127 -15.32 0.36 10.38
C LEU A 127 -16.19 1.56 9.97
N GLU A 128 -17.38 1.72 10.57
CA GLU A 128 -18.33 2.80 10.26
C GLU A 128 -17.79 4.19 10.57
N ASP A 129 -16.93 4.30 11.59
CA ASP A 129 -16.32 5.54 12.06
C ASP A 129 -15.24 6.09 11.11
N PHE A 130 -14.84 5.29 10.11
CA PHE A 130 -13.90 5.67 9.07
C PHE A 130 -14.52 6.59 8.01
N ILE A 131 -15.81 6.43 7.73
CA ILE A 131 -16.51 7.07 6.60
C ILE A 131 -16.59 8.60 6.75
N PRO A 132 -16.99 9.17 7.90
CA PRO A 132 -17.14 10.62 8.04
C PRO A 132 -15.82 11.40 7.88
N PRO A 133 -14.70 10.99 8.51
CA PRO A 133 -13.41 11.63 8.31
C PRO A 133 -12.87 11.47 6.87
N ALA A 134 -13.00 10.28 6.28
CA ALA A 134 -12.54 10.05 4.92
C ALA A 134 -13.27 10.96 3.93
N CYS A 135 -14.61 11.01 4.00
CA CYS A 135 -15.43 11.78 3.06
C CYS A 135 -15.19 13.30 3.15
N SER A 136 -14.97 13.83 4.36
CA SER A 136 -14.68 15.25 4.56
C SER A 136 -13.32 15.66 3.97
N LEU A 137 -12.31 14.81 4.12
CA LEU A 137 -10.96 15.06 3.59
C LEU A 137 -10.88 14.94 2.06
N TYR A 138 -11.69 14.06 1.44
CA TYR A 138 -11.81 14.00 -0.02
C TYR A 138 -12.41 15.30 -0.58
N TYR A 139 -13.40 15.88 0.10
CA TYR A 139 -14.04 17.13 -0.34
C TYR A 139 -13.12 18.35 -0.16
N GLU A 140 -12.28 18.37 0.88
CA GLU A 140 -11.28 19.43 1.08
C GLU A 140 -10.11 19.34 0.08
N ALA A 141 -9.71 18.14 -0.32
CA ALA A 141 -8.66 17.96 -1.33
C ALA A 141 -9.08 18.52 -2.70
N ASP A 142 -10.32 18.27 -3.14
CA ASP A 142 -10.87 18.81 -4.40
C ASP A 142 -11.01 20.34 -4.38
N ALA A 143 -11.19 20.95 -3.20
CA ALA A 143 -11.26 22.41 -3.08
C ALA A 143 -9.90 23.11 -3.23
N SER A 144 -8.80 22.39 -2.97
CA SER A 144 -7.43 22.93 -3.06
C SER A 144 -6.83 22.91 -4.48
N ASP A 145 -7.51 22.28 -5.44
CA ASP A 145 -7.11 22.25 -6.85
C ASP A 145 -7.82 23.32 -7.71
N LEU A 146 -8.54 24.27 -7.09
CA LEU A 146 -9.27 25.34 -7.78
C LEU A 146 -8.65 26.75 -7.70
N ASP A 147 -7.45 26.91 -7.13
CA ASP A 147 -6.69 28.18 -7.08
C ASP A 147 -5.37 28.13 -7.85
#